data_AF-A0A9K3HAK3-F1
#
_entry.id   AF-A0A9K3HAK3-F1
#
_cell.length_a   1.000
_cell.length_b   1.000
_cell.length_c   1.000
_cell.angle_alpha   90.00
_cell.angle_beta   90.00
_cell.angle_gamma   90.00
#
_symmetry.space_group_name_H-M   'P 1'
#
loop_
_entity.id
_entity.type
_entity.pdbx_description
1 polymer ?
#
loop_
_entity_poly.entity_id
_entity_poly.type
_entity_poly.pdbx_seq_one_letter_code
_entity_poly.pdbx_strand_id
1 'polypeptide(L)'
;MCKEWVGFEAFKKKFAEDEAQVAQMKATLEADRAKFESDLKTEEWSVAGWKRKAEAEAALLSKERKNWREICEKDNNEKMGLRNVINNLKAKVEKLKKQDAEIKKLKQEKAEAEAAHDEARSHRERSEQRETEKAKTSRRLAETKEKLENSETARATAESELEPLKSDMLWLKERGIASVADSVLNSEELDKTVAHLLVAARNDGYAQGYAECSHHVVNALKVDWDTSRSATHGVDTEAALAAAKTQFNTLQLPVMDLITIALQSEDYVTQLREVFPDKEEDENEDLAYVFFILVVV
;
A
#
# COMPACT_ATOMS: atom_id res chain seq x y z
N MET A 1 173.94 72.63 -58.44
CA MET A 1 172.83 73.11 -57.61
C MET A 1 171.58 72.34 -58.01
N CYS A 2 171.31 71.24 -57.28
CA CYS A 2 170.21 70.30 -57.47
C CYS A 2 169.44 70.20 -56.14
N LYS A 3 168.11 70.45 -56.12
CA LYS A 3 167.08 69.82 -55.23
C LYS A 3 165.79 70.65 -55.00
N GLU A 4 165.77 71.96 -55.24
CA GLU A 4 164.63 72.80 -54.81
C GLU A 4 163.41 72.82 -55.74
N TRP A 5 163.55 72.47 -57.02
CA TRP A 5 162.43 72.57 -57.98
C TRP A 5 161.42 71.40 -57.92
N VAL A 6 161.83 70.21 -57.43
CA VAL A 6 160.96 69.02 -57.39
C VAL A 6 160.02 69.01 -56.16
N GLY A 7 160.36 69.72 -55.09
CA GLY A 7 159.57 69.76 -53.86
C GLY A 7 158.27 70.59 -53.97
N PHE A 8 158.25 71.62 -54.81
CA PHE A 8 157.13 72.56 -54.88
C PHE A 8 155.93 72.01 -55.69
N GLU A 9 156.17 71.27 -56.77
CA GLU A 9 155.09 70.65 -57.56
C GLU A 9 154.35 69.54 -56.79
N ALA A 10 155.06 68.79 -55.94
CA ALA A 10 154.45 67.78 -55.09
C ALA A 10 153.49 68.38 -54.05
N PHE A 11 153.81 69.57 -53.51
CA PHE A 11 152.97 70.26 -52.53
C PHE A 11 151.67 70.78 -53.16
N LYS A 12 151.74 71.29 -54.39
CA LYS A 12 150.58 71.84 -55.11
C LYS A 12 149.54 70.75 -55.44
N LYS A 13 150.01 69.55 -55.79
CA LYS A 13 149.13 68.41 -56.06
C LYS A 13 148.39 67.95 -54.80
N LYS A 14 149.07 67.93 -53.66
CA LYS A 14 148.50 67.48 -52.38
C LYS A 14 147.38 68.40 -51.88
N PHE A 15 147.54 69.72 -52.06
CA PHE A 15 146.51 70.69 -51.65
C PHE A 15 145.21 70.56 -52.47
N ALA A 16 145.31 70.25 -53.76
CA ALA A 16 144.14 70.03 -54.61
C ALA A 16 143.39 68.72 -54.26
N GLU A 17 144.12 67.68 -53.81
CA GLU A 17 143.51 66.43 -53.33
C GLU A 17 142.76 66.63 -52.00
N ASP A 18 143.33 67.40 -51.07
CA ASP A 18 142.70 67.71 -49.78
C ASP A 18 141.43 68.57 -49.97
N GLU A 19 141.44 69.54 -50.88
CA GLU A 19 140.27 70.38 -51.18
C GLU A 19 139.12 69.57 -51.78
N ALA A 20 139.43 68.60 -52.66
CA ALA A 20 138.44 67.68 -53.21
C ALA A 20 137.85 66.75 -52.13
N GLN A 21 138.67 66.26 -51.18
CA GLN A 21 138.17 65.43 -50.07
C GLN A 21 137.24 66.20 -49.13
N VAL A 22 137.57 67.46 -48.82
CA VAL A 22 136.72 68.30 -47.95
C VAL A 22 135.37 68.57 -48.60
N ALA A 23 135.34 68.85 -49.90
CA ALA A 23 134.09 69.04 -50.65
C ALA A 23 133.23 67.76 -50.64
N GLN A 24 133.86 66.60 -50.83
CA GLN A 24 133.17 65.31 -50.78
C GLN A 24 132.56 65.04 -49.41
N MET A 25 133.32 65.23 -48.32
CA MET A 25 132.83 65.00 -46.96
C MET A 25 131.66 65.92 -46.59
N LYS A 26 131.70 67.17 -47.06
CA LYS A 26 130.62 68.13 -46.80
C LYS A 26 129.32 67.74 -47.52
N ALA A 27 129.42 67.25 -48.76
CA ALA A 27 128.26 66.77 -49.51
C ALA A 27 127.63 65.52 -48.87
N THR A 28 128.44 64.58 -48.36
CA THR A 28 127.92 63.40 -47.63
C THR A 28 127.21 63.79 -46.34
N LEU A 29 127.75 64.76 -45.59
CA LEU A 29 127.12 65.24 -44.36
C LEU A 29 125.76 65.89 -44.59
N GLU A 30 125.62 66.69 -45.65
CA GLU A 30 124.33 67.29 -45.98
C GLU A 30 123.30 66.24 -46.45
N ALA A 31 123.74 65.22 -47.21
CA ALA A 31 122.88 64.12 -47.61
C ALA A 31 122.38 63.29 -46.41
N ASP A 32 123.28 62.97 -45.47
CA ASP A 32 122.93 62.21 -44.26
C ASP A 32 121.98 63.00 -43.35
N ARG A 33 122.19 64.32 -43.23
CA ARG A 33 121.28 65.19 -42.49
C ARG A 33 119.87 65.19 -43.07
N ALA A 34 119.75 65.31 -44.40
CA ALA A 34 118.44 65.30 -45.07
C ALA A 34 117.73 63.94 -44.91
N LYS A 35 118.49 62.83 -44.95
CA LYS A 35 117.95 61.49 -44.76
C LYS A 35 117.40 61.28 -43.35
N PHE A 36 118.13 61.73 -42.32
CA PHE A 36 117.67 61.63 -40.93
C PHE A 36 116.39 62.43 -40.67
N GLU A 37 116.28 63.65 -41.21
CA GLU A 37 115.04 64.44 -41.08
C GLU A 37 113.85 63.81 -41.81
N SER A 38 114.08 63.10 -42.92
CA SER A 38 113.04 62.32 -43.61
C SER A 38 112.58 61.12 -42.78
N ASP A 39 113.52 60.36 -42.22
CA ASP A 39 113.23 59.17 -41.42
C ASP A 39 112.44 59.55 -40.15
N LEU A 40 112.84 60.65 -39.49
CA LEU A 40 112.15 61.18 -38.30
C LEU A 40 110.67 61.51 -38.57
N LYS A 41 110.38 62.17 -39.71
CA LYS A 41 108.98 62.48 -40.10
C LYS A 41 108.16 61.22 -40.39
N THR A 42 108.79 60.19 -40.91
CA THR A 42 108.13 58.93 -41.26
C THR A 42 107.76 58.14 -40.00
N GLU A 43 108.64 58.13 -39.00
CA GLU A 43 108.35 57.54 -37.68
C GLU A 43 107.21 58.28 -36.97
N GLU A 44 107.26 59.61 -36.91
CA GLU A 44 106.18 60.41 -36.30
C GLU A 44 104.82 60.16 -36.97
N TRP A 45 104.79 60.04 -38.29
CA TRP A 45 103.56 59.69 -39.03
C TRP A 45 103.08 58.27 -38.74
N SER A 46 103.99 57.31 -38.59
CA SER A 46 103.63 55.93 -38.21
C SER A 46 103.03 55.89 -36.80
N VAL A 47 103.64 56.58 -35.83
CA VAL A 47 103.16 56.66 -34.44
C VAL A 47 101.80 57.34 -34.37
N ALA A 48 101.60 58.44 -35.10
CA ALA A 48 100.30 59.11 -35.18
C ALA A 48 99.22 58.22 -35.84
N GLY A 49 99.60 57.42 -36.85
CA GLY A 49 98.73 56.44 -37.49
C GLY A 49 98.27 55.34 -36.53
N TRP A 50 99.20 54.74 -35.79
CA TRP A 50 98.91 53.73 -34.78
C TRP A 50 98.06 54.27 -33.62
N LYS A 51 98.35 55.50 -33.17
CA LYS A 51 97.56 56.15 -32.11
C LYS A 51 96.11 56.36 -32.51
N ARG A 52 95.85 56.88 -33.73
CA ARG A 52 94.47 57.04 -34.23
C ARG A 52 93.74 55.70 -34.35
N LYS A 53 94.44 54.64 -34.76
CA LYS A 53 93.84 53.30 -34.86
C LYS A 53 93.47 52.75 -33.48
N ALA A 54 94.35 52.89 -32.50
CA ALA A 54 94.08 52.50 -31.11
C ALA A 54 92.90 53.29 -30.51
N GLU A 55 92.83 54.59 -30.76
CA GLU A 55 91.72 55.44 -30.30
C GLU A 55 90.38 55.08 -30.99
N ALA A 56 90.40 54.77 -32.29
CA ALA A 56 89.21 54.34 -33.02
C ALA A 56 88.68 52.97 -32.55
N GLU A 57 89.57 52.01 -32.30
CA GLU A 57 89.21 50.71 -31.74
C GLU A 57 88.70 50.84 -30.29
N ALA A 58 89.31 51.70 -29.47
CA ALA A 58 88.82 52.00 -28.13
C ALA A 58 87.41 52.63 -28.15
N ALA A 59 87.13 53.52 -29.11
CA ALA A 59 85.81 54.12 -29.29
C ALA A 59 84.75 53.10 -29.75
N LEU A 60 85.11 52.14 -30.61
CA LEU A 60 84.21 51.05 -31.01
C LEU A 60 83.90 50.11 -29.84
N LEU A 61 84.92 49.67 -29.10
CA LEU A 61 84.74 48.83 -27.90
C LEU A 61 83.88 49.52 -26.84
N SER A 62 84.02 50.84 -26.68
CA SER A 62 83.17 51.62 -25.77
C SER A 62 81.70 51.62 -26.23
N LYS A 63 81.45 51.82 -27.53
CA LYS A 63 80.09 51.76 -28.11
C LYS A 63 79.47 50.37 -27.97
N GLU A 64 80.21 49.31 -28.26
CA GLU A 64 79.74 47.94 -28.11
C GLU A 64 79.41 47.61 -26.66
N ARG A 65 80.27 47.99 -25.71
CA ARG A 65 80.01 47.82 -24.27
C ARG A 65 78.74 48.54 -23.82
N LYS A 66 78.47 49.73 -24.37
CA LYS A 66 77.24 50.48 -24.09
C LYS A 66 76.01 49.75 -24.64
N ASN A 67 76.05 49.32 -25.90
CA ASN A 67 74.96 48.59 -26.53
C ASN A 67 74.64 47.27 -25.80
N TRP A 68 75.67 46.51 -25.42
CA TRP A 68 75.49 45.29 -24.61
C TRP A 68 74.82 45.58 -23.27
N ARG A 69 75.19 46.66 -22.59
CA ARG A 69 74.56 47.06 -21.33
C ARG A 69 73.07 47.38 -21.51
N GLU A 70 72.72 48.13 -22.54
CA GLU A 70 71.32 48.50 -22.85
C GLU A 70 70.47 47.26 -23.18
N ILE A 71 71.01 46.31 -23.96
CA ILE A 71 70.33 45.04 -24.26
C ILE A 71 70.11 44.22 -22.98
N CYS A 72 71.16 44.07 -22.15
CA CYS A 72 71.07 43.36 -20.88
C CYS A 72 70.04 44.01 -19.93
N GLU A 73 69.99 45.34 -19.87
CA GLU A 73 69.03 46.06 -19.05
C GLU A 73 67.59 45.86 -19.53
N LYS A 74 67.37 45.92 -20.86
CA LYS A 74 66.06 45.65 -21.46
C LYS A 74 65.59 44.22 -21.18
N ASP A 75 66.42 43.21 -21.43
CA ASP A 75 66.09 41.81 -21.16
C ASP A 75 65.82 41.57 -19.66
N ASN A 76 66.59 42.21 -18.77
CA ASN A 76 66.35 42.10 -17.33
C ASN A 76 65.01 42.72 -16.91
N ASN A 77 64.65 43.88 -17.47
CA ASN A 77 63.36 44.51 -17.25
C ASN A 77 62.19 43.66 -17.77
N GLU A 78 62.33 43.07 -18.96
CA GLU A 78 61.34 42.14 -19.53
C GLU A 78 61.18 40.89 -18.64
N LYS A 79 62.28 40.29 -18.17
CA LYS A 79 62.25 39.16 -17.22
C LYS A 79 61.61 39.53 -15.90
N MET A 80 61.82 40.75 -15.39
CA MET A 80 61.11 41.25 -14.20
C MET A 80 59.60 41.41 -14.45
N GLY A 81 59.20 41.94 -15.61
CA GLY A 81 57.80 42.03 -16.02
C GLY A 81 57.11 40.67 -16.07
N LEU A 82 57.74 39.69 -16.73
CA LEU A 82 57.23 38.32 -16.82
C LEU A 82 57.12 37.66 -15.44
N ARG A 83 58.10 37.87 -14.54
CA ARG A 83 58.03 37.38 -13.16
C ARG A 83 56.81 37.93 -12.42
N ASN A 84 56.51 39.22 -12.57
CA ASN A 84 55.33 39.83 -11.96
C ASN A 84 54.02 39.25 -12.51
N VAL A 85 53.94 39.04 -13.83
CA VAL A 85 52.76 38.42 -14.47
C VAL A 85 52.59 36.98 -13.99
N ILE A 86 53.66 36.18 -13.93
CA ILE A 86 53.64 34.80 -13.43
C ILE A 86 53.15 34.76 -11.98
N ASN A 87 53.62 35.66 -11.12
CA ASN A 87 53.18 35.72 -9.72
C ASN A 87 51.70 36.10 -9.60
N ASN A 88 51.21 37.05 -10.40
CA ASN A 88 49.79 37.41 -10.44
C ASN A 88 48.92 36.24 -10.92
N LEU A 89 49.33 35.57 -12.00
CA LEU A 89 48.63 34.40 -12.52
C LEU A 89 48.62 33.25 -11.51
N LYS A 90 49.73 32.97 -10.81
CA LYS A 90 49.76 32.00 -9.71
C LYS A 90 48.74 32.34 -8.63
N ALA A 91 48.65 33.61 -8.21
CA ALA A 91 47.66 34.04 -7.23
C ALA A 91 46.21 33.88 -7.72
N LYS A 92 45.93 34.15 -9.00
CA LYS A 92 44.61 33.94 -9.61
C LYS A 92 44.25 32.46 -9.71
N VAL A 93 45.19 31.60 -10.09
CA VAL A 93 44.99 30.13 -10.12
C VAL A 93 44.64 29.60 -8.74
N GLU A 94 45.32 30.05 -7.68
CA GLU A 94 44.99 29.63 -6.32
C GLU A 94 43.60 30.14 -5.86
N LYS A 95 43.17 31.34 -6.27
CA LYS A 95 41.80 31.82 -6.01
C LYS A 95 40.74 30.99 -6.75
N LEU A 96 40.97 30.70 -8.04
CA LEU A 96 40.04 29.88 -8.84
C LEU A 96 39.92 28.46 -8.31
N LYS A 97 41.02 27.84 -7.85
CA LYS A 97 40.98 26.53 -7.19
C LYS A 97 40.09 26.53 -5.95
N LYS A 98 40.15 27.59 -5.13
CA LYS A 98 39.28 27.73 -3.96
C LYS A 98 37.81 27.87 -4.36
N GLN A 99 37.50 28.68 -5.37
CA GLN A 99 36.14 28.84 -5.89
C GLN A 99 35.60 27.55 -6.53
N ASP A 100 36.42 26.80 -7.26
CA ASP A 100 36.01 25.53 -7.86
C ASP A 100 35.71 24.47 -6.79
N ALA A 101 36.51 24.44 -5.72
CA ALA A 101 36.23 23.59 -4.55
C ALA A 101 34.91 23.98 -3.85
N GLU A 102 34.61 25.27 -3.74
CA GLU A 102 33.36 25.79 -3.16
C GLU A 102 32.15 25.47 -4.05
N ILE A 103 32.25 25.68 -5.36
CA ILE A 103 31.22 25.30 -6.33
C ILE A 103 30.96 23.79 -6.28
N LYS A 104 32.01 22.97 -6.16
CA LYS A 104 31.86 21.52 -6.03
C LYS A 104 31.10 21.14 -4.75
N LYS A 105 31.40 21.79 -3.62
CA LYS A 105 30.66 21.59 -2.36
C LYS A 105 29.19 22.01 -2.49
N LEU A 106 28.92 23.21 -3.01
CA LEU A 106 27.55 23.70 -3.20
C LEU A 106 26.74 22.82 -4.15
N LYS A 107 27.35 22.27 -5.21
CA LYS A 107 26.70 21.29 -6.09
C LYS A 107 26.33 20.01 -5.36
N GLN A 108 27.22 19.52 -4.49
CA GLN A 108 26.95 18.34 -3.67
C GLN A 108 25.82 18.60 -2.67
N GLU A 109 25.89 19.70 -1.92
CA GLU A 109 24.85 20.09 -0.95
C GLU A 109 23.49 20.30 -1.63
N LYS A 110 23.45 20.89 -2.83
CA LYS A 110 22.21 21.02 -3.61
C LYS A 110 21.63 19.65 -3.98
N ALA A 111 22.48 18.71 -4.43
CA ALA A 111 22.02 17.37 -4.78
C ALA A 111 21.50 16.60 -3.55
N GLU A 112 22.17 16.73 -2.40
CA GLU A 112 21.72 16.15 -1.14
C GLU A 112 20.40 16.76 -0.65
N ALA A 113 20.24 18.09 -0.77
CA ALA A 113 19.00 18.79 -0.42
C ALA A 113 17.83 18.42 -1.34
N GLU A 114 18.07 18.26 -2.64
CA GLU A 114 17.06 17.81 -3.61
C GLU A 114 16.62 16.38 -3.33
N ALA A 115 17.57 15.48 -3.06
CA ALA A 115 17.27 14.10 -2.66
C ALA A 115 16.44 14.03 -1.36
N ALA A 116 16.83 14.80 -0.33
CA ALA A 116 16.09 14.88 0.92
C ALA A 116 14.67 15.45 0.75
N HIS A 117 14.51 16.44 -0.14
CA HIS A 117 13.21 17.01 -0.46
C HIS A 117 12.29 16.00 -1.17
N ASP A 118 12.82 15.24 -2.14
CA ASP A 118 12.04 14.21 -2.84
C ASP A 118 11.68 13.03 -1.93
N GLU A 119 12.58 12.63 -1.03
CA GLU A 119 12.29 11.62 -0.01
C GLU A 119 11.19 12.10 0.96
N ALA A 120 11.26 13.36 1.43
CA ALA A 120 10.23 13.97 2.26
C ALA A 120 8.86 14.04 1.54
N ARG A 121 8.86 14.37 0.23
CA ARG A 121 7.63 14.35 -0.59
C ARG A 121 7.05 12.93 -0.67
N SER A 122 7.87 11.92 -0.98
CA SER A 122 7.43 10.52 -1.04
C SER A 122 6.86 10.02 0.29
N HIS A 123 7.50 10.38 1.41
CA HIS A 123 7.02 10.05 2.75
C HIS A 123 5.67 10.71 3.06
N ARG A 124 5.49 11.99 2.68
CA ARG A 124 4.22 12.69 2.84
C ARG A 124 3.12 12.00 2.04
N GLU A 125 3.34 11.74 0.75
CA GLU A 125 2.36 11.08 -0.13
C GLU A 125 1.96 9.69 0.42
N ARG A 126 2.93 8.89 0.88
CA ARG A 126 2.67 7.58 1.49
C ARG A 126 1.86 7.70 2.78
N SER A 127 2.12 8.73 3.60
CA SER A 127 1.36 8.99 4.83
C SER A 127 -0.08 9.38 4.51
N GLU A 128 -0.28 10.29 3.55
CA GLU A 128 -1.61 10.71 3.10
C GLU A 128 -2.42 9.53 2.55
N GLN A 129 -1.80 8.69 1.71
CA GLN A 129 -2.44 7.47 1.22
C GLN A 129 -2.90 6.56 2.36
N ARG A 130 -2.02 6.27 3.34
CA ARG A 130 -2.37 5.45 4.51
C ARG A 130 -3.52 6.04 5.32
N GLU A 131 -3.56 7.36 5.51
CA GLU A 131 -4.66 8.01 6.23
C GLU A 131 -5.98 7.94 5.44
N THR A 132 -5.95 8.10 4.12
CA THR A 132 -7.16 7.91 3.30
C THR A 132 -7.66 6.47 3.30
N GLU A 133 -6.75 5.48 3.29
CA GLU A 133 -7.10 4.08 3.39
C GLU A 133 -7.71 3.77 4.76
N LYS A 134 -7.08 4.23 5.86
CA LYS A 134 -7.64 4.12 7.21
C LYS A 134 -9.02 4.74 7.33
N ALA A 135 -9.23 5.93 6.77
CA ALA A 135 -10.54 6.58 6.78
C ALA A 135 -11.60 5.77 6.01
N LYS A 136 -11.24 5.23 4.84
CA LYS A 136 -12.12 4.34 4.06
C LYS A 136 -12.42 3.04 4.80
N THR A 137 -11.43 2.40 5.42
CA THR A 137 -11.65 1.17 6.19
C THR A 137 -12.48 1.42 7.43
N SER A 138 -12.24 2.52 8.16
CA SER A 138 -13.04 2.90 9.33
C SER A 138 -14.48 3.20 8.96
N ARG A 139 -14.71 3.87 7.83
CA ARG A 139 -16.07 4.09 7.30
C ARG A 139 -16.77 2.78 6.96
N ARG A 140 -16.12 1.88 6.22
CA ARG A 140 -16.67 0.55 5.91
C ARG A 140 -16.97 -0.25 7.17
N LEU A 141 -16.09 -0.19 8.17
CA LEU A 141 -16.28 -0.85 9.45
C LEU A 141 -17.51 -0.31 10.19
N ALA A 142 -17.69 1.01 10.21
CA ALA A 142 -18.88 1.65 10.79
C ALA A 142 -20.17 1.24 10.05
N GLU A 143 -20.17 1.27 8.71
CA GLU A 143 -21.31 0.82 7.89
C GLU A 143 -21.64 -0.66 8.11
N THR A 144 -20.63 -1.53 8.26
CA THR A 144 -20.84 -2.95 8.57
C THR A 144 -21.36 -3.17 9.99
N LYS A 145 -20.90 -2.35 10.96
CA LYS A 145 -21.36 -2.43 12.35
C LYS A 145 -22.82 -2.03 12.48
N GLU A 146 -23.23 -0.95 11.81
CA GLU A 146 -24.63 -0.52 11.77
C GLU A 146 -25.53 -1.58 11.13
N LYS A 147 -25.10 -2.20 10.02
CA LYS A 147 -25.83 -3.30 9.39
C LYS A 147 -25.96 -4.52 10.32
N LEU A 148 -24.90 -4.83 11.07
CA LEU A 148 -24.92 -5.94 12.02
C LEU A 148 -25.90 -5.66 13.17
N GLU A 149 -25.86 -4.46 13.74
CA GLU A 149 -26.78 -4.03 14.81
C GLU A 149 -28.24 -4.06 14.34
N ASN A 150 -28.51 -3.55 13.14
CA ASN A 150 -29.85 -3.63 12.52
C ASN A 150 -30.29 -5.09 12.26
N SER A 151 -29.37 -5.97 11.89
CA SER A 151 -29.67 -7.40 11.71
C SER A 151 -29.91 -8.11 13.04
N GLU A 152 -29.17 -7.78 14.09
CA GLU A 152 -29.32 -8.36 15.42
C GLU A 152 -30.64 -7.94 16.06
N THR A 153 -31.03 -6.67 15.92
CA THR A 153 -32.33 -6.18 16.37
C THR A 153 -33.48 -6.84 15.62
N ALA A 154 -33.41 -6.96 14.29
CA ALA A 154 -34.41 -7.69 13.51
C ALA A 154 -34.54 -9.17 13.93
N ARG A 155 -33.41 -9.83 14.23
CA ARG A 155 -33.41 -11.20 14.75
C ARG A 155 -34.06 -11.28 16.13
N ALA A 156 -33.74 -10.36 17.05
CA ALA A 156 -34.34 -10.34 18.38
C ALA A 156 -35.86 -10.11 18.33
N THR A 157 -36.34 -9.24 17.42
CA THR A 157 -37.77 -9.06 17.17
C THR A 157 -38.42 -10.35 16.66
N ALA A 158 -37.83 -11.00 15.66
CA ALA A 158 -38.35 -12.27 15.13
C ALA A 158 -38.34 -13.41 16.17
N GLU A 159 -37.29 -13.49 17.00
CA GLU A 159 -37.24 -14.45 18.10
C GLU A 159 -38.34 -14.17 19.14
N SER A 160 -38.61 -12.90 19.46
CA SER A 160 -39.71 -12.51 20.36
C SER A 160 -41.09 -12.87 19.82
N GLU A 161 -41.30 -12.80 18.50
CA GLU A 161 -42.56 -13.22 17.86
C GLU A 161 -42.71 -14.75 17.80
N LEU A 162 -41.59 -15.48 17.77
CA LEU A 162 -41.59 -16.94 17.69
C LEU A 162 -41.88 -17.62 19.04
N GLU A 163 -41.48 -17.03 20.16
CA GLU A 163 -41.71 -17.59 21.49
C GLU A 163 -43.18 -17.87 21.85
N PRO A 164 -44.16 -16.97 21.63
CA PRO A 164 -45.57 -17.29 21.87
C PRO A 164 -46.06 -18.45 21.00
N LEU A 165 -45.68 -18.48 19.72
CA LEU A 165 -46.05 -19.58 18.80
C LEU A 165 -45.50 -20.94 19.26
N LYS A 166 -44.27 -20.98 19.80
CA LYS A 166 -43.71 -22.21 20.39
C LYS A 166 -44.48 -22.65 21.62
N SER A 167 -44.82 -21.70 22.50
CA SER A 167 -45.62 -21.96 23.71
C SER A 167 -46.99 -22.53 23.35
N ASP A 168 -47.66 -21.94 22.35
CA ASP A 168 -48.97 -22.38 21.87
C ASP A 168 -48.93 -23.77 21.21
N MET A 169 -47.92 -24.02 20.38
CA MET A 169 -47.70 -25.33 19.78
C MET A 169 -47.43 -26.39 20.86
N LEU A 170 -46.65 -26.06 21.89
CA LEU A 170 -46.36 -26.97 22.99
C LEU A 170 -47.64 -27.30 23.77
N TRP A 171 -48.43 -26.29 24.14
CA TRP A 171 -49.70 -26.50 24.85
C TRP A 171 -50.67 -27.35 24.03
N LEU A 172 -50.83 -27.07 22.73
CA LEU A 172 -51.69 -27.87 21.85
C LEU A 172 -51.26 -29.34 21.80
N LYS A 173 -49.94 -29.58 21.70
CA LYS A 173 -49.35 -30.91 21.63
C LYS A 173 -49.50 -31.69 22.94
N GLU A 174 -49.28 -31.04 24.08
CA GLU A 174 -49.25 -31.70 25.38
C GLU A 174 -50.63 -31.84 26.01
N ARG A 175 -51.52 -30.86 25.81
CA ARG A 175 -52.81 -30.78 26.53
C ARG A 175 -53.98 -30.52 25.60
N GLY A 176 -53.89 -29.54 24.70
CA GLY A 176 -55.04 -29.06 23.92
C GLY A 176 -55.75 -30.15 23.12
N ILE A 177 -55.01 -30.96 22.37
CA ILE A 177 -55.60 -32.06 21.58
C ILE A 177 -56.26 -33.11 22.48
N ALA A 178 -55.63 -33.45 23.60
CA ALA A 178 -56.18 -34.42 24.54
C ALA A 178 -57.46 -33.91 25.20
N SER A 179 -57.49 -32.64 25.64
CA SER A 179 -58.67 -32.03 26.26
C SER A 179 -59.86 -31.93 25.31
N VAL A 180 -59.63 -31.62 24.03
CA VAL A 180 -60.65 -31.63 22.98
C VAL A 180 -61.23 -33.04 22.81
N ALA A 181 -60.37 -34.05 22.68
CA ALA A 181 -60.80 -35.43 22.53
C ALA A 181 -61.59 -35.93 23.76
N ASP A 182 -61.09 -35.63 24.96
CA ASP A 182 -61.74 -35.98 26.23
C ASP A 182 -63.14 -35.36 26.33
N SER A 183 -63.30 -34.11 25.91
CA SER A 183 -64.59 -33.41 25.97
C SER A 183 -65.60 -33.94 24.94
N VAL A 184 -65.14 -34.40 23.77
CA VAL A 184 -66.00 -35.04 22.77
C VAL A 184 -66.42 -36.44 23.23
N LEU A 185 -65.47 -37.24 23.72
CA LEU A 185 -65.73 -38.63 24.14
C LEU A 185 -66.61 -38.71 25.38
N ASN A 186 -66.53 -37.72 26.28
CA ASN A 186 -67.31 -37.66 27.52
C ASN A 186 -68.53 -36.73 27.41
N SER A 187 -68.97 -36.36 26.20
CA SER A 187 -70.21 -35.60 26.03
C SER A 187 -71.43 -36.42 26.47
N GLU A 188 -72.28 -35.80 27.28
CA GLU A 188 -73.52 -36.43 27.78
C GLU A 188 -74.50 -36.71 26.63
N GLU A 189 -74.53 -35.85 25.60
CA GLU A 189 -75.34 -36.04 24.40
C GLU A 189 -74.91 -37.27 23.61
N LEU A 190 -73.59 -37.47 23.48
CA LEU A 190 -73.03 -38.66 22.83
C LEU A 190 -73.35 -39.93 23.64
N ASP A 191 -73.10 -39.91 24.95
CA ASP A 191 -73.37 -41.04 25.84
C ASP A 191 -74.84 -41.47 25.80
N LYS A 192 -75.78 -40.51 25.96
CA LYS A 192 -77.22 -40.77 25.88
C LYS A 192 -77.64 -41.35 24.54
N THR A 193 -77.12 -40.80 23.44
CA THR A 193 -77.50 -41.22 22.09
C THR A 193 -76.95 -42.61 21.78
N VAL A 194 -75.72 -42.92 22.19
CA VAL A 194 -75.12 -44.26 22.06
C VAL A 194 -75.88 -45.27 22.92
N ALA A 195 -76.22 -44.93 24.17
CA ALA A 195 -77.00 -45.79 25.05
C ALA A 195 -78.38 -46.11 24.43
N HIS A 196 -79.08 -45.10 23.89
CA HIS A 196 -80.36 -45.29 23.22
C HIS A 196 -80.23 -46.20 21.99
N LEU A 197 -79.20 -45.97 21.15
CA LEU A 197 -78.91 -46.80 19.99
C LEU A 197 -78.62 -48.25 20.36
N LEU A 198 -77.82 -48.49 21.41
CA LEU A 198 -77.51 -49.83 21.90
C LEU A 198 -78.77 -50.57 22.39
N VAL A 199 -79.65 -49.89 23.11
CA VAL A 199 -80.93 -50.48 23.57
C VAL A 199 -81.85 -50.80 22.39
N ALA A 200 -81.98 -49.88 21.43
CA ALA A 200 -82.80 -50.11 20.24
C ALA A 200 -82.26 -51.28 19.40
N ALA A 201 -80.94 -51.34 19.18
CA ALA A 201 -80.29 -52.42 18.44
C ALA A 201 -80.46 -53.77 19.14
N ARG A 202 -80.32 -53.79 20.48
CA ARG A 202 -80.58 -54.97 21.29
C ARG A 202 -82.02 -55.44 21.11
N ASN A 203 -83.01 -54.58 21.29
CA ASN A 203 -84.42 -54.93 21.21
C ASN A 203 -84.82 -55.46 19.82
N ASP A 204 -84.27 -54.87 18.76
CA ASP A 204 -84.48 -55.32 17.38
C ASP A 204 -83.86 -56.70 17.13
N GLY A 205 -82.61 -56.91 17.58
CA GLY A 205 -81.98 -58.23 17.53
C GLY A 205 -82.75 -59.30 18.31
N TYR A 206 -83.29 -58.96 19.49
CA TYR A 206 -84.18 -59.87 20.23
C TYR A 206 -85.45 -60.20 19.45
N ALA A 207 -86.12 -59.20 18.86
CA ALA A 207 -87.34 -59.41 18.09
C ALA A 207 -87.09 -60.32 16.87
N GLN A 208 -86.01 -60.07 16.13
CA GLN A 208 -85.59 -60.88 14.98
C GLN A 208 -85.30 -62.33 15.41
N GLY A 209 -84.50 -62.53 16.46
CA GLY A 209 -84.18 -63.87 16.97
C GLY A 209 -85.42 -64.65 17.44
N TYR A 210 -86.37 -63.99 18.11
CA TYR A 210 -87.66 -64.62 18.47
C TYR A 210 -88.51 -64.96 17.25
N ALA A 211 -88.53 -64.09 16.23
CA ALA A 211 -89.26 -64.35 14.99
C ALA A 211 -88.68 -65.57 14.25
N GLU A 212 -87.35 -65.69 14.17
CA GLU A 212 -86.66 -66.85 13.60
C GLU A 212 -86.97 -68.14 14.38
N CYS A 213 -86.89 -68.10 15.71
CA CYS A 213 -87.20 -69.26 16.55
C CYS A 213 -88.67 -69.69 16.40
N SER A 214 -89.60 -68.73 16.44
CA SER A 214 -91.03 -68.98 16.20
C SER A 214 -91.25 -69.65 14.84
N HIS A 215 -90.60 -69.13 13.80
CA HIS A 215 -90.64 -69.71 12.46
C HIS A 215 -90.14 -71.17 12.44
N HIS A 216 -89.03 -71.47 13.12
CA HIS A 216 -88.52 -72.84 13.23
C HIS A 216 -89.47 -73.77 13.98
N VAL A 217 -90.10 -73.32 15.08
CA VAL A 217 -91.06 -74.12 15.87
C VAL A 217 -92.32 -74.42 15.05
N VAL A 218 -92.91 -73.41 14.41
CA VAL A 218 -94.07 -73.57 13.52
C VAL A 218 -93.73 -74.58 12.42
N ASN A 219 -92.57 -74.45 11.79
CA ASN A 219 -92.14 -75.35 10.73
C ASN A 219 -91.92 -76.80 11.19
N ALA A 220 -91.34 -77.01 12.38
CA ALA A 220 -91.00 -78.32 12.89
C ALA A 220 -92.22 -79.07 13.46
N LEU A 221 -93.04 -78.38 14.26
CA LEU A 221 -94.16 -78.97 14.98
C LEU A 221 -95.48 -78.90 14.21
N LYS A 222 -95.55 -78.12 13.12
CA LYS A 222 -96.76 -77.88 12.32
C LYS A 222 -97.93 -77.34 13.16
N VAL A 223 -97.62 -76.48 14.13
CA VAL A 223 -98.59 -75.78 14.98
C VAL A 223 -98.47 -74.28 14.79
N ASP A 224 -99.57 -73.55 15.02
CA ASP A 224 -99.54 -72.09 15.10
C ASP A 224 -98.92 -71.69 16.45
N TRP A 225 -97.80 -70.97 16.40
CA TRP A 225 -97.11 -70.48 17.60
C TRP A 225 -97.59 -69.09 17.97
N ASP A 226 -98.14 -68.95 19.18
CA ASP A 226 -98.59 -67.66 19.70
C ASP A 226 -97.41 -66.78 20.13
N THR A 227 -97.19 -65.69 19.40
CA THR A 227 -96.14 -64.70 19.68
C THR A 227 -96.60 -63.58 20.61
N SER A 228 -97.86 -63.59 21.07
CA SER A 228 -98.44 -62.54 21.94
C SER A 228 -97.69 -62.33 23.25
N ARG A 229 -96.98 -63.37 23.71
CA ARG A 229 -96.18 -63.36 24.93
C ARG A 229 -94.73 -62.94 24.74
N SER A 230 -94.29 -62.61 23.52
CA SER A 230 -92.94 -62.11 23.30
C SER A 230 -92.77 -60.71 23.87
N ALA A 231 -91.59 -60.42 24.44
CA ALA A 231 -91.30 -59.13 25.05
C ALA A 231 -91.35 -57.95 24.06
N THR A 232 -91.26 -58.25 22.76
CA THR A 232 -91.31 -57.28 21.66
C THR A 232 -92.60 -57.38 20.85
N HIS A 233 -93.61 -58.11 21.34
CA HIS A 233 -94.88 -58.26 20.62
C HIS A 233 -95.57 -56.92 20.39
N GLY A 234 -95.92 -56.63 19.13
CA GLY A 234 -96.60 -55.38 18.75
C GLY A 234 -95.72 -54.13 18.80
N VAL A 235 -94.42 -54.26 19.03
CA VAL A 235 -93.46 -53.15 19.01
C VAL A 235 -92.69 -53.17 17.69
N ASP A 236 -92.67 -52.03 16.99
CA ASP A 236 -91.87 -51.85 15.77
C ASP A 236 -90.41 -51.54 16.15
N THR A 237 -89.65 -52.59 16.45
CA THR A 237 -88.24 -52.48 16.86
C THR A 237 -87.33 -52.06 15.72
N GLU A 238 -87.67 -52.40 14.47
CA GLU A 238 -86.92 -52.03 13.28
C GLU A 238 -86.98 -50.52 13.05
N ALA A 239 -88.18 -49.94 13.09
CA ALA A 239 -88.36 -48.50 12.97
C ALA A 239 -87.71 -47.75 14.14
N ALA A 240 -87.79 -48.28 15.36
CA ALA A 240 -87.12 -47.70 16.52
C ALA A 240 -85.59 -47.68 16.37
N LEU A 241 -84.99 -48.76 15.87
CA LEU A 241 -83.56 -48.81 15.56
C LEU A 241 -83.19 -47.84 14.43
N ALA A 242 -84.00 -47.76 13.36
CA ALA A 242 -83.78 -46.81 12.28
C ALA A 242 -83.83 -45.36 12.75
N ALA A 243 -84.78 -45.02 13.64
CA ALA A 243 -84.88 -43.71 14.25
C ALA A 243 -83.65 -43.40 15.14
N ALA A 244 -83.23 -44.35 15.99
CA ALA A 244 -82.05 -44.18 16.84
C ALA A 244 -80.75 -43.99 16.02
N LYS A 245 -80.59 -44.74 14.91
CA LYS A 245 -79.47 -44.53 13.96
C LYS A 245 -79.50 -43.15 13.33
N THR A 246 -80.68 -42.67 12.95
CA THR A 246 -80.84 -41.33 12.39
C THR A 246 -80.43 -40.28 13.41
N GLN A 247 -80.91 -40.40 14.66
CA GLN A 247 -80.54 -39.51 15.76
C GLN A 247 -79.02 -39.47 16.00
N PHE A 248 -78.36 -40.62 16.00
CA PHE A 248 -76.89 -40.71 16.14
C PHE A 248 -76.16 -40.02 14.98
N ASN A 249 -76.57 -40.27 13.74
CA ASN A 249 -75.91 -39.70 12.55
C ASN A 249 -76.09 -38.19 12.41
N THR A 250 -77.16 -37.63 12.98
CA THR A 250 -77.43 -36.19 12.96
C THR A 250 -77.12 -35.51 14.31
N LEU A 251 -76.41 -36.20 15.21
CA LEU A 251 -76.09 -35.67 16.53
C LEU A 251 -75.17 -34.45 16.41
N GLN A 252 -75.57 -33.35 17.06
CA GLN A 252 -74.75 -32.17 17.22
C GLN A 252 -74.21 -32.16 18.64
N LEU A 253 -72.88 -31.99 18.77
CA LEU A 253 -72.21 -31.90 20.05
C LEU A 253 -71.89 -30.43 20.32
N PRO A 254 -72.41 -29.81 21.41
CA PRO A 254 -72.16 -28.40 21.72
C PRO A 254 -70.67 -28.04 21.78
N VAL A 255 -69.83 -28.97 22.23
CA VAL A 255 -68.37 -28.80 22.27
C VAL A 255 -67.76 -28.56 20.88
N MET A 256 -68.32 -29.15 19.83
CA MET A 256 -67.83 -28.95 18.45
C MET A 256 -68.13 -27.55 17.94
N ASP A 257 -69.25 -26.96 18.36
CA ASP A 257 -69.59 -25.57 18.02
C ASP A 257 -68.64 -24.59 18.72
N LEU A 258 -68.33 -24.83 20.01
CA LEU A 258 -67.35 -24.04 20.75
C LEU A 258 -65.95 -24.09 20.13
N ILE A 259 -65.49 -25.27 19.70
CA ILE A 259 -64.23 -25.43 18.97
C ILE A 259 -64.26 -24.65 17.66
N THR A 260 -65.36 -24.76 16.91
CA THR A 260 -65.51 -24.07 15.62
C THR A 260 -65.44 -22.56 15.79
N ILE A 261 -66.04 -22.01 16.86
CA ILE A 261 -65.96 -20.59 17.18
C ILE A 261 -64.53 -20.20 17.57
N ALA A 262 -63.88 -20.99 18.44
CA ALA A 262 -62.50 -20.71 18.89
C ALA A 262 -61.50 -20.64 17.72
N LEU A 263 -61.63 -21.54 16.74
CA LEU A 263 -60.76 -21.60 15.56
C LEU A 263 -60.96 -20.44 14.57
N GLN A 264 -62.02 -19.63 14.71
CA GLN A 264 -62.23 -18.43 13.88
C GLN A 264 -61.47 -17.21 14.41
N SER A 265 -60.93 -17.28 15.62
CA SER A 265 -60.12 -16.22 16.23
C SER A 265 -58.70 -16.18 15.68
N GLU A 266 -58.10 -14.98 15.60
CA GLU A 266 -56.66 -14.84 15.35
C GLU A 266 -55.82 -15.46 16.49
N ASP A 267 -56.35 -15.43 17.71
CA ASP A 267 -55.77 -16.05 18.90
C ASP A 267 -56.59 -17.28 19.32
N TYR A 268 -56.62 -18.27 18.43
CA TYR A 268 -57.42 -19.49 18.61
C TYR A 268 -56.93 -20.35 19.78
N VAL A 269 -55.64 -20.33 20.10
CA VAL A 269 -55.09 -21.13 21.20
C VAL A 269 -55.54 -20.60 22.54
N THR A 270 -55.54 -19.28 22.73
CA THR A 270 -56.09 -18.67 23.95
C THR A 270 -57.58 -18.99 24.11
N GLN A 271 -58.37 -18.89 23.04
CA GLN A 271 -59.79 -19.27 23.13
C GLN A 271 -60.00 -20.76 23.43
N LEU A 272 -59.18 -21.64 22.85
CA LEU A 272 -59.22 -23.06 23.18
C LEU A 272 -58.84 -23.32 24.64
N ARG A 273 -57.91 -22.56 25.23
CA ARG A 273 -57.59 -22.64 26.67
C ARG A 273 -58.75 -22.18 27.55
N GLU A 274 -59.55 -21.21 27.12
CA GLU A 274 -60.75 -20.80 27.87
C GLU A 274 -61.84 -21.87 27.83
N VAL A 275 -62.03 -22.52 26.68
CA VAL A 275 -63.01 -23.60 26.52
C VAL A 275 -62.54 -24.87 27.24
N PHE A 276 -61.24 -25.16 27.18
CA PHE A 276 -60.60 -26.33 27.77
C PHE A 276 -59.50 -25.89 28.74
N PRO A 277 -59.90 -25.37 29.93
CA PRO A 277 -58.94 -24.94 30.92
C PRO A 277 -58.05 -26.11 31.33
N ASP A 278 -56.81 -25.77 31.67
CA ASP A 278 -55.91 -26.73 32.28
C ASP A 278 -56.61 -27.27 33.53
N LYS A 279 -56.87 -28.58 33.56
CA LYS A 279 -57.23 -29.25 34.81
C LYS A 279 -56.12 -28.86 35.78
N GLU A 280 -56.48 -28.18 36.87
CA GLU A 280 -55.56 -28.01 37.99
C GLU A 280 -55.02 -29.41 38.27
N GLU A 281 -53.70 -29.53 38.39
CA GLU A 281 -53.10 -30.76 38.88
C GLU A 281 -53.60 -30.92 40.32
N ASP A 282 -54.81 -31.45 40.48
CA ASP A 282 -55.22 -32.09 41.70
C ASP A 282 -54.16 -33.15 41.93
N GLU A 283 -53.32 -32.94 42.94
CA GLU A 283 -52.29 -33.84 43.47
C GLU A 283 -52.90 -35.15 44.01
N ASN A 284 -53.79 -35.78 43.25
CA ASN A 284 -54.33 -37.10 43.51
C ASN A 284 -53.83 -38.03 42.40
N GLU A 285 -52.54 -38.33 42.49
CA GLU A 285 -51.94 -39.55 41.98
C GLU A 285 -52.68 -40.77 42.55
N ASP A 286 -53.86 -41.13 42.04
CA ASP A 286 -54.53 -42.38 42.48
C ASP A 286 -55.45 -43.05 41.45
N LEU A 287 -55.41 -42.66 40.17
CA LEU A 287 -56.25 -43.29 39.14
C LEU A 287 -55.50 -44.03 38.02
N ALA A 288 -54.18 -44.18 38.12
CA ALA A 288 -53.39 -44.98 37.17
C ALA A 288 -53.63 -46.51 37.24
N TYR A 289 -54.60 -46.99 38.03
CA TYR A 289 -54.82 -48.43 38.27
C TYR A 289 -56.08 -49.05 37.65
N VAL A 290 -56.85 -48.33 36.81
CA VAL A 290 -58.08 -48.90 36.22
C VAL A 290 -57.89 -49.42 34.79
N PHE A 291 -56.84 -49.02 34.07
CA PHE A 291 -56.63 -49.47 32.68
C PHE A 291 -56.07 -50.90 32.54
N PHE A 292 -55.75 -51.59 33.65
CA PHE A 292 -55.20 -52.95 33.62
C PHE A 292 -56.23 -54.09 33.80
N ILE A 293 -57.53 -53.79 33.94
CA ILE A 293 -58.56 -54.82 34.21
C ILE A 293 -59.30 -55.31 32.94
N LEU A 294 -59.01 -54.78 31.74
CA LEU A 294 -59.75 -55.14 30.51
C LEU A 294 -58.97 -55.95 29.46
N VAL A 295 -57.90 -56.64 29.86
CA VAL A 295 -57.17 -57.60 28.99
C VAL A 295 -57.05 -59.02 29.60
N VAL A 296 -57.85 -59.34 30.62
CA VAL A 296 -57.98 -60.74 31.08
C VAL A 296 -59.46 -61.06 31.32
N VAL A 297 -60.17 -61.30 30.21
CA VAL A 297 -61.29 -62.25 30.14
C VAL A 297 -61.07 -63.11 28.91
#